data_AF-A0AAD7GJT7-F1
#
_entry.id   AF-A0AAD7GJT7-F1
#
_cell.length_a   1.000
_cell.length_b   1.000
_cell.length_c   1.000
_cell.angle_alpha   90.00
_cell.angle_beta   90.00
_cell.angle_gamma   90.00
#
_symmetry.space_group_name_H-M   'P 1'
#
loop_
_entity.id
_entity.type
_entity.pdbx_description
1 polymer ?
#
loop_
_entity_poly.entity_id
_entity_poly.type
_entity_poly.pdbx_seq_one_letter_code
_entity_poly.pdbx_strand_id
1 'polypeptide(L)'
;MFGATIALLALAHGGLSFPSAIFTTASRSPDRLGRHTHILPVTSRTYVISLPRRKDRYLEMERLRTRLGVQWSYISAEDSQSPLVGQIMSRVRSLRREALNATDRLPFEWPRTPVSIVPFEDSGPLPLPPPASDDVVPLTCATENITLVPYSVALPEYKILSPSRIACWHSHLSAIQRAASHIPEKPSLVVEDDVDMEVDIKERLLSVWSLLPPDWDVVFLGHCWSNESYYPALGPPPSPQARLILTHLYPSRAPLCTHAYALSAAGARRLLLHLTYPRFAYSRAIDHALAWLVQSGRLKSFSIVPSIVVQRKIGTSDVMQGKGSKWRDHLVHGVLDGTGLD
;
A
#
# COMPACT_ATOMS: atom_id res chain seq x y z
N MET A 1 38.85 62.21 -65.56
CA MET A 1 39.47 60.88 -65.74
C MET A 1 38.36 59.85 -65.61
N PHE A 2 38.24 58.91 -66.57
CA PHE A 2 37.34 57.73 -66.64
C PHE A 2 35.91 57.87 -66.02
N GLY A 3 34.78 57.75 -66.73
CA GLY A 3 34.52 57.39 -68.14
C GLY A 3 33.57 56.20 -68.28
N ALA A 4 32.30 56.48 -68.65
CA ALA A 4 31.34 55.63 -69.41
C ALA A 4 30.99 54.21 -68.84
N THR A 5 30.06 53.40 -69.40
CA THR A 5 29.18 53.53 -70.60
C THR A 5 27.77 52.95 -70.36
N ILE A 6 26.81 53.42 -71.17
CA ILE A 6 25.47 52.88 -71.49
C ILE A 6 25.47 51.41 -71.99
N ALA A 7 24.34 50.68 -71.81
CA ALA A 7 23.73 49.60 -72.66
C ALA A 7 23.19 48.40 -71.83
N LEU A 8 22.12 47.65 -72.17
CA LEU A 8 21.01 47.78 -73.13
C LEU A 8 19.79 46.92 -72.65
N LEU A 9 18.67 46.92 -73.40
CA LEU A 9 17.43 46.19 -73.16
C LEU A 9 17.54 44.64 -73.21
N ALA A 10 16.62 43.95 -72.51
CA ALA A 10 15.87 42.81 -73.06
C ALA A 10 14.52 42.61 -72.33
N LEU A 11 13.49 42.15 -73.06
CA LEU A 11 12.10 41.93 -72.60
C LEU A 11 11.77 40.43 -72.50
N ALA A 12 11.02 40.03 -71.45
CA ALA A 12 10.09 38.88 -71.42
C ALA A 12 9.22 38.98 -70.14
N HIS A 13 7.92 39.30 -70.18
CA HIS A 13 6.80 38.38 -70.43
C HIS A 13 6.70 37.20 -69.44
N GLY A 14 5.73 37.25 -68.50
CA GLY A 14 5.44 36.13 -67.60
C GLY A 14 4.44 36.42 -66.47
N GLY A 15 3.14 36.23 -66.77
CA GLY A 15 2.01 35.89 -65.87
C GLY A 15 2.02 36.17 -64.36
N LEU A 16 1.01 36.93 -63.91
CA LEU A 16 0.51 36.94 -62.52
C LEU A 16 -0.11 35.58 -62.13
N SER A 17 0.03 35.17 -60.88
CA SER A 17 -0.94 34.27 -60.20
C SER A 17 -0.82 34.35 -58.68
N PHE A 18 -1.97 34.54 -58.02
CA PHE A 18 -2.13 34.46 -56.56
C PHE A 18 -2.31 32.99 -56.12
N PRO A 19 -1.76 32.55 -54.98
CA PRO A 19 -2.12 31.27 -54.39
C PRO A 19 -3.50 31.36 -53.73
N SER A 20 -4.46 30.58 -54.24
CA SER A 20 -5.78 30.42 -53.64
C SER A 20 -5.72 29.55 -52.37
N ALA A 21 -6.64 29.80 -51.44
CA ALA A 21 -6.77 29.03 -50.21
C ALA A 21 -7.18 27.57 -50.48
N ILE A 22 -6.62 26.64 -49.69
CA ILE A 22 -7.13 25.28 -49.56
C ILE A 22 -7.69 25.12 -48.16
N PHE A 23 -9.02 24.97 -48.06
CA PHE A 23 -9.67 24.45 -46.86
C PHE A 23 -9.32 22.97 -46.71
N THR A 24 -8.64 22.59 -45.64
CA THR A 24 -8.53 21.18 -45.24
C THR A 24 -9.47 20.90 -44.08
N THR A 25 -10.47 20.06 -44.31
CA THR A 25 -11.44 19.61 -43.31
C THR A 25 -10.75 18.77 -42.24
N ALA A 26 -10.62 19.31 -41.02
CA ALA A 26 -10.12 18.58 -39.87
C ALA A 26 -11.13 17.49 -39.45
N SER A 27 -10.88 16.26 -39.91
CA SER A 27 -11.60 15.08 -39.44
C SER A 27 -11.45 14.92 -37.93
N ARG A 28 -12.57 14.80 -37.21
CA ARG A 28 -12.57 14.41 -35.79
C ARG A 28 -12.17 12.93 -35.68
N SER A 29 -10.90 12.66 -35.48
CA SER A 29 -10.47 11.36 -34.96
C SER A 29 -10.97 11.19 -33.51
N PRO A 30 -11.56 10.05 -33.15
CA PRO A 30 -11.91 9.77 -31.76
C PRO A 30 -10.64 9.34 -31.03
N ASP A 31 -10.06 10.24 -30.24
CA ASP A 31 -8.85 9.98 -29.44
C ASP A 31 -9.18 9.08 -28.23
N ARG A 32 -9.56 7.83 -28.50
CA ARG A 32 -9.77 6.75 -27.52
C ARG A 32 -8.49 5.93 -27.33
N LEU A 33 -7.36 6.60 -27.10
CA LEU A 33 -6.20 5.91 -26.53
C LEU A 33 -6.41 5.81 -25.01
N GLY A 34 -6.68 4.59 -24.53
CA GLY A 34 -7.00 4.34 -23.13
C GLY A 34 -5.87 4.77 -22.20
N ARG A 35 -6.00 5.93 -21.57
CA ARG A 35 -5.13 6.34 -20.46
C ARG A 35 -5.34 5.38 -19.30
N HIS A 36 -4.46 4.39 -19.19
CA HIS A 36 -4.30 3.62 -17.96
C HIS A 36 -4.12 4.58 -16.79
N THR A 37 -5.06 4.51 -15.84
CA THR A 37 -5.18 5.49 -14.76
C THR A 37 -4.77 4.87 -13.44
N HIS A 38 -4.24 5.71 -12.54
CA HIS A 38 -3.96 5.32 -11.17
C HIS A 38 -5.28 5.09 -10.41
N ILE A 39 -5.24 4.27 -9.35
CA ILE A 39 -6.38 4.15 -8.41
C ILE A 39 -6.47 5.43 -7.58
N LEU A 40 -5.33 5.92 -7.09
CA LEU A 40 -5.28 7.17 -6.34
C LEU A 40 -5.47 8.36 -7.31
N PRO A 41 -6.10 9.48 -6.88
CA PRO A 41 -6.31 10.68 -7.71
C PRO A 41 -5.03 11.46 -8.08
N VAL A 42 -3.87 10.89 -7.80
CA VAL A 42 -2.53 11.45 -7.98
C VAL A 42 -1.63 10.40 -8.64
N THR A 43 -0.55 10.82 -9.30
CA THR A 43 0.39 9.88 -9.90
C THR A 43 1.02 8.98 -8.83
N SER A 44 0.59 7.73 -8.79
CA SER A 44 0.98 6.76 -7.77
C SER A 44 1.65 5.51 -8.36
N ARG A 45 2.22 4.69 -7.49
CA ARG A 45 2.51 3.28 -7.80
C ARG A 45 1.48 2.41 -7.09
N THR A 46 1.15 1.24 -7.65
CA THR A 46 0.27 0.26 -6.99
C THR A 46 1.02 -1.06 -6.94
N TYR A 47 1.06 -1.67 -5.76
CA TYR A 47 1.72 -2.94 -5.49
C TYR A 47 0.71 -3.96 -5.00
N VAL A 48 0.66 -5.13 -5.64
CA VAL A 48 -0.17 -6.26 -5.20
C VAL A 48 0.73 -7.32 -4.57
N ILE A 49 0.55 -7.58 -3.28
CA ILE A 49 1.23 -8.65 -2.56
C ILE A 49 0.51 -9.96 -2.87
N SER A 50 1.21 -10.91 -3.50
CA SER A 50 0.66 -12.22 -3.84
C SER A 50 1.70 -13.32 -3.69
N LEU A 51 1.30 -14.46 -3.13
CA LEU A 51 2.15 -15.65 -3.08
C LEU A 51 2.30 -16.23 -4.49
N PRO A 52 3.52 -16.52 -5.00
CA PRO A 52 3.72 -17.02 -6.36
C PRO A 52 2.91 -18.26 -6.74
N ARG A 53 2.51 -19.08 -5.74
CA ARG A 53 1.66 -20.27 -5.90
C ARG A 53 0.15 -19.99 -6.03
N ARG A 54 -0.36 -18.81 -5.62
CA ARG A 54 -1.80 -18.47 -5.65
C ARG A 54 -2.25 -18.01 -7.05
N LYS A 55 -2.17 -18.93 -8.02
CA LYS A 55 -2.61 -18.67 -9.42
C LYS A 55 -4.11 -18.41 -9.51
N ASP A 56 -4.89 -18.95 -8.57
CA ASP A 56 -6.30 -18.65 -8.37
C ASP A 56 -6.53 -17.15 -8.15
N ARG A 57 -5.87 -16.58 -7.14
CA ARG A 57 -5.99 -15.16 -6.76
C ARG A 57 -5.45 -14.23 -7.83
N TYR A 58 -4.33 -14.60 -8.46
CA TYR A 58 -3.74 -13.84 -9.57
C TYR A 58 -4.75 -13.62 -10.71
N LEU A 59 -5.53 -14.64 -11.09
CA LEU A 59 -6.53 -14.52 -12.15
C LEU A 59 -7.69 -13.59 -11.77
N GLU A 60 -8.11 -13.60 -10.50
CA GLU A 60 -9.15 -12.70 -10.00
C GLU A 60 -8.66 -11.25 -9.93
N MET A 61 -7.43 -11.05 -9.47
CA MET A 61 -6.77 -9.74 -9.48
C MET A 61 -6.62 -9.20 -10.91
N GLU A 62 -6.24 -10.01 -11.91
CA GLU A 62 -6.19 -9.52 -13.30
C GLU A 62 -7.56 -9.14 -13.88
N ARG A 63 -8.66 -9.77 -13.44
CA ARG A 63 -10.03 -9.33 -13.79
C ARG A 63 -10.32 -7.96 -13.18
N LEU A 64 -10.03 -7.79 -11.89
CA LEU A 64 -10.18 -6.53 -11.15
C LEU A 64 -9.36 -5.40 -11.81
N ARG A 65 -8.09 -5.65 -12.13
CA ARG A 65 -7.19 -4.72 -12.84
C ARG A 65 -7.79 -4.26 -14.17
N THR A 66 -8.34 -5.21 -14.93
CA THR A 66 -8.89 -4.98 -16.26
C THR A 66 -10.20 -4.19 -16.20
N ARG A 67 -11.16 -4.58 -15.34
CA ARG A 67 -12.44 -3.87 -15.16
C ARG A 67 -12.22 -2.43 -14.66
N LEU A 68 -11.28 -2.21 -13.75
CA LEU A 68 -10.94 -0.86 -13.25
C LEU A 68 -10.05 -0.06 -14.22
N GLY A 69 -9.45 -0.68 -15.24
CA GLY A 69 -8.54 -0.01 -16.19
C GLY A 69 -7.24 0.51 -15.57
N VAL A 70 -6.76 -0.14 -14.51
CA VAL A 70 -5.63 0.30 -13.68
C VAL A 70 -4.33 -0.46 -13.98
N GLN A 71 -3.24 0.00 -13.40
CA GLN A 71 -1.92 -0.64 -13.49
C GLN A 71 -1.34 -0.86 -12.09
N TRP A 72 -0.67 -2.00 -11.91
CA TRP A 72 0.03 -2.35 -10.69
C TRP A 72 1.20 -3.29 -10.98
N SER A 73 2.06 -3.49 -9.99
CA SER A 73 3.17 -4.45 -10.04
C SER A 73 3.01 -5.47 -8.93
N TYR A 74 3.15 -6.76 -9.26
CA TYR A 74 3.12 -7.80 -8.24
C TYR A 74 4.40 -7.82 -7.42
N ILE A 75 4.24 -8.04 -6.12
CA ILE A 75 5.29 -8.33 -5.16
C ILE A 75 5.11 -9.79 -4.75
N SER A 76 6.16 -10.59 -4.95
CA SER A 76 6.21 -11.93 -4.38
C SER A 76 6.09 -11.83 -2.86
N ALA A 77 5.00 -12.36 -2.32
CA ALA A 77 4.87 -12.58 -0.89
C ALA A 77 5.80 -13.70 -0.43
N GLU A 78 6.20 -13.64 0.83
CA GLU A 78 6.99 -14.66 1.51
C GLU A 78 6.08 -15.81 1.94
N ASP A 79 6.47 -17.06 1.67
CA ASP A 79 5.69 -18.21 2.16
C ASP A 79 6.02 -18.51 3.63
N SER A 80 4.99 -18.81 4.42
CA SER A 80 5.09 -19.27 5.81
C SER A 80 6.08 -20.41 6.07
N GLN A 81 6.38 -21.24 5.06
CA GLN A 81 7.28 -22.39 5.15
C GLN A 81 8.72 -22.08 4.69
N SER A 82 9.04 -20.83 4.36
CA SER A 82 10.37 -20.50 3.84
C SER A 82 11.47 -20.60 4.93
N PRO A 83 12.72 -20.91 4.54
CA PRO A 83 13.85 -20.86 5.47
C PRO A 83 14.06 -19.48 6.10
N LEU A 84 13.70 -18.40 5.39
CA LEU A 84 13.82 -17.02 5.87
C LEU A 84 12.85 -16.75 7.03
N VAL A 85 11.61 -17.24 6.97
CA VAL A 85 10.66 -17.16 8.08
C VAL A 85 11.21 -17.85 9.33
N GLY A 86 11.81 -19.04 9.18
CA GLY A 86 12.51 -19.74 10.25
C GLY A 86 13.66 -18.93 10.86
N GLN A 87 14.54 -18.37 10.02
CA GLN A 87 15.65 -17.51 10.44
C GLN A 87 15.16 -16.29 11.24
N ILE A 88 14.11 -15.60 10.76
CA ILE A 88 13.52 -14.45 11.45
C ILE A 88 12.98 -14.87 12.82
N MET A 89 12.25 -15.98 12.90
CA MET A 89 11.71 -16.48 14.19
C MET A 89 12.84 -16.80 15.19
N SER A 90 13.91 -17.48 14.76
CA SER A 90 15.07 -17.75 15.62
C SER A 90 15.78 -16.47 16.07
N ARG A 91 15.89 -15.45 15.21
CA ARG A 91 16.46 -14.16 15.61
C ARG A 91 15.56 -13.42 16.62
N VAL A 92 14.24 -13.45 16.43
CA VAL A 92 13.27 -12.89 17.39
C VAL A 92 13.36 -13.60 18.75
N ARG A 93 13.54 -14.93 18.78
CA ARG A 93 13.79 -15.68 20.03
C ARG A 93 15.07 -15.20 20.74
N SER A 94 16.18 -15.08 20.00
CA SER A 94 17.46 -14.60 20.53
C SER A 94 17.33 -13.21 21.16
N LEU A 95 16.80 -12.24 20.41
CA LEU A 95 16.60 -10.85 20.86
C LEU A 95 15.71 -10.75 22.11
N ARG A 96 14.68 -11.58 22.21
CA ARG A 96 13.80 -11.64 23.41
C ARG A 96 14.52 -12.24 24.61
N ARG A 97 15.33 -13.28 24.43
CA ARG A 97 16.17 -13.87 25.50
C ARG A 97 17.23 -12.87 25.99
N GLU A 98 17.92 -12.21 25.07
CA GLU A 98 18.87 -11.12 25.36
C GLU A 98 18.19 -10.00 26.19
N ALA A 99 16.98 -9.58 25.81
CA ALA A 99 16.22 -8.55 26.52
C ALA A 99 15.69 -8.97 27.90
N LEU A 100 15.49 -10.27 28.16
CA LEU A 100 15.11 -10.80 29.47
C LEU A 100 16.32 -10.94 30.41
N ASN A 101 17.49 -11.30 29.86
CA ASN A 101 18.73 -11.52 30.60
C ASN A 101 19.50 -10.22 30.89
N ALA A 102 19.23 -9.13 30.17
CA ALA A 102 19.86 -7.84 30.41
C ALA A 102 19.56 -7.32 31.83
N THR A 103 20.60 -7.26 32.67
CA THR A 103 20.55 -6.74 34.04
C THR A 103 20.07 -5.29 34.10
N ASP A 104 20.47 -4.48 33.13
CA ASP A 104 19.91 -3.14 32.91
C ASP A 104 18.74 -3.19 31.93
N ARG A 105 17.52 -3.11 32.47
CA ARG A 105 16.29 -2.89 31.70
C ARG A 105 16.21 -1.44 31.22
N LEU A 106 17.09 -1.06 30.29
CA LEU A 106 17.04 0.24 29.63
C LEU A 106 15.63 0.48 29.05
N PRO A 107 15.05 1.67 29.24
CA PRO A 107 13.72 1.99 28.74
C PRO A 107 13.67 1.85 27.22
N PHE A 108 12.51 1.46 26.70
CA PHE A 108 12.32 1.40 25.26
C PHE A 108 12.29 2.83 24.69
N GLU A 109 13.22 3.13 23.77
CA GLU A 109 13.21 4.35 22.97
C GLU A 109 12.98 4.02 21.50
N TRP A 110 12.10 4.79 20.85
CA TRP A 110 11.92 4.74 19.40
C TRP A 110 13.13 5.37 18.68
N PRO A 111 13.55 4.84 17.53
CA PRO A 111 14.67 5.40 16.77
C PRO A 111 14.31 6.79 16.24
N ARG A 112 15.25 7.73 16.37
CA ARG A 112 15.07 9.14 15.96
C ARG A 112 15.71 9.44 14.60
N THR A 113 16.73 8.69 14.23
CA THR A 113 17.48 8.82 12.98
C THR A 113 16.82 8.03 11.85
N PRO A 114 16.66 8.59 10.64
CA PRO A 114 16.17 7.84 9.47
C PRO A 114 17.02 6.59 9.19
N VAL A 115 16.39 5.53 8.68
CA VAL A 115 17.08 4.31 8.22
C VAL A 115 17.66 4.54 6.83
N SER A 116 18.94 4.19 6.64
CA SER A 116 19.55 4.09 5.32
C SER A 116 18.81 3.06 4.48
N ILE A 117 18.25 3.48 3.34
CA ILE A 117 17.47 2.59 2.46
C ILE A 117 18.43 1.70 1.67
N VAL A 118 18.85 0.59 2.27
CA VAL A 118 19.52 -0.52 1.59
C VAL A 118 18.46 -1.47 1.01
N PRO A 119 18.60 -1.96 -0.24
CA PRO A 119 17.76 -3.03 -0.78
C PRO A 119 17.90 -4.32 0.03
N PHE A 120 16.81 -5.10 0.17
CA PHE A 120 16.85 -6.35 0.95
C PHE A 120 17.72 -7.44 0.30
N GLU A 121 17.98 -7.32 -1.00
CA GLU A 121 18.71 -8.30 -1.81
C GLU A 121 20.19 -8.45 -1.44
N ASP A 122 20.78 -7.50 -0.70
CA ASP A 122 22.20 -7.52 -0.28
C ASP A 122 22.39 -7.96 1.18
N SER A 123 21.30 -8.30 1.88
CA SER A 123 21.37 -8.90 3.22
C SER A 123 21.55 -10.42 3.10
N GLY A 124 22.79 -10.87 2.93
CA GLY A 124 23.16 -12.28 3.01
C GLY A 124 22.63 -12.95 4.30
N PRO A 125 22.44 -14.28 4.31
CA PRO A 125 21.75 -14.97 5.40
C PRO A 125 22.38 -14.62 6.75
N LEU A 126 21.57 -14.02 7.63
CA LEU A 126 22.01 -13.64 8.96
C LEU A 126 22.52 -14.88 9.70
N PRO A 127 23.64 -14.80 10.45
CA PRO A 127 24.18 -15.94 11.19
C PRO A 127 23.10 -16.56 12.07
N LEU A 128 22.76 -17.82 11.78
CA LEU A 128 21.75 -18.56 12.52
C LEU A 128 22.29 -18.83 13.94
N PRO A 129 21.60 -18.40 15.02
CA PRO A 129 21.92 -18.87 16.35
C PRO A 129 21.64 -20.39 16.41
N PRO A 130 22.40 -21.15 17.23
CA PRO A 130 22.14 -22.58 17.39
C PRO A 130 20.71 -22.81 17.94
N PRO A 131 20.03 -23.89 17.50
CA PRO A 131 18.69 -24.20 17.98
C PRO A 131 18.71 -24.45 19.49
N ALA A 132 17.68 -23.97 20.17
CA ALA A 132 17.58 -23.99 21.63
C ALA A 132 16.35 -24.77 22.09
N SER A 133 16.38 -25.30 23.32
CA SER A 133 15.26 -26.04 23.92
C SER A 133 13.93 -25.28 23.91
N ASP A 134 13.98 -23.95 23.98
CA ASP A 134 12.80 -23.07 23.99
C ASP A 134 12.14 -22.93 22.62
N ASP A 135 12.73 -23.46 21.54
CA ASP A 135 12.19 -23.35 20.18
C ASP A 135 10.81 -24.04 20.02
N VAL A 136 10.48 -24.92 20.98
CA VAL A 136 9.17 -25.59 21.12
C VAL A 136 8.08 -24.64 21.63
N VAL A 137 8.41 -23.62 22.44
CA VAL A 137 7.41 -22.71 23.02
C VAL A 137 6.96 -21.68 21.96
N PRO A 138 5.66 -21.50 21.68
CA PRO A 138 5.20 -20.51 20.71
C PRO A 138 5.57 -19.07 21.10
N LEU A 139 6.04 -18.29 20.12
CA LEU A 139 6.25 -16.85 20.29
C LEU A 139 4.89 -16.14 20.48
N THR A 140 4.81 -15.22 21.44
CA THR A 140 3.63 -14.38 21.65
C THR A 140 3.78 -13.00 20.99
N CYS A 141 2.66 -12.39 20.62
CA CYS A 141 2.59 -11.02 20.15
C CYS A 141 2.81 -10.04 21.32
N ALA A 142 3.62 -9.01 21.11
CA ALA A 142 3.71 -7.88 22.02
C ALA A 142 2.40 -7.07 22.04
N THR A 143 2.01 -6.62 23.24
CA THR A 143 0.77 -5.84 23.48
C THR A 143 0.99 -4.34 23.39
N GLU A 144 2.21 -3.88 23.69
CA GLU A 144 2.65 -2.47 23.65
C GLU A 144 4.01 -2.41 22.93
N ASN A 145 4.90 -1.47 23.23
CA ASN A 145 6.22 -1.38 22.58
C ASN A 145 7.01 -2.71 22.62
N ILE A 146 7.24 -3.26 23.82
CA ILE A 146 7.95 -4.54 24.05
C ILE A 146 7.26 -5.47 25.08
N THR A 147 6.07 -5.09 25.56
CA THR A 147 5.36 -5.83 26.62
C THR A 147 4.86 -7.17 26.09
N LEU A 148 5.51 -8.26 26.53
CA LEU A 148 5.19 -9.64 26.16
C LEU A 148 4.36 -10.32 27.24
N VAL A 149 3.32 -11.04 26.82
CA VAL A 149 2.58 -11.96 27.69
C VAL A 149 3.22 -13.35 27.57
N PRO A 150 3.49 -14.07 28.68
CA PRO A 150 3.95 -15.45 28.63
C PRO A 150 2.98 -16.37 27.86
N TYR A 151 3.50 -17.38 27.17
CA TYR A 151 2.67 -18.34 26.47
C TYR A 151 1.78 -19.15 27.44
N SER A 152 0.54 -19.38 27.03
CA SER A 152 -0.40 -20.30 27.66
C SER A 152 -1.31 -20.89 26.58
N VAL A 153 -1.73 -22.15 26.75
CA VAL A 153 -2.66 -22.83 25.83
C VAL A 153 -4.03 -22.14 25.74
N ALA A 154 -4.37 -21.30 26.72
CA ALA A 154 -5.59 -20.49 26.72
C ALA A 154 -5.44 -19.14 25.98
N LEU A 155 -4.25 -18.80 25.46
CA LEU A 155 -4.09 -17.60 24.65
C LEU A 155 -4.83 -17.74 23.32
N PRO A 156 -5.64 -16.73 22.92
CA PRO A 156 -6.31 -16.76 21.63
C PRO A 156 -5.29 -16.64 20.49
N GLU A 157 -5.59 -17.27 19.35
CA GLU A 157 -4.69 -17.41 18.20
C GLU A 157 -4.03 -16.09 17.77
N TYR A 158 -4.75 -14.96 17.78
CA TYR A 158 -4.23 -13.66 17.36
C TYR A 158 -3.13 -13.08 18.28
N LYS A 159 -2.97 -13.62 19.50
CA LYS A 159 -1.87 -13.29 20.41
C LYS A 159 -0.62 -14.17 20.20
N ILE A 160 -0.65 -15.12 19.26
CA ILE A 160 0.48 -15.97 18.89
C ILE A 160 1.14 -15.42 17.61
N LEU A 161 2.46 -15.30 17.63
CA LEU A 161 3.27 -14.88 16.48
C LEU A 161 3.67 -16.13 15.68
N SER A 162 2.78 -16.54 14.77
CA SER A 162 2.94 -17.72 13.91
C SER A 162 3.88 -17.47 12.72
N PRO A 163 4.43 -18.53 12.09
CA PRO A 163 5.21 -18.42 10.86
C PRO A 163 4.49 -17.61 9.76
N SER A 164 3.19 -17.84 9.57
CA SER A 164 2.41 -17.07 8.58
C SER A 164 2.27 -15.58 8.91
N ARG A 165 2.26 -15.19 10.20
CA ARG A 165 2.27 -13.77 10.59
C ARG A 165 3.63 -13.12 10.36
N ILE A 166 4.72 -13.88 10.50
CA ILE A 166 6.08 -13.44 10.13
C ILE A 166 6.20 -13.27 8.62
N ALA A 167 5.72 -14.24 7.83
CA ALA A 167 5.69 -14.18 6.36
C ALA A 167 4.84 -12.99 5.84
N CYS A 168 3.65 -12.80 6.42
CA CYS A 168 2.80 -11.64 6.14
C CYS A 168 3.54 -10.32 6.46
N TRP A 169 4.14 -10.19 7.65
CA TRP A 169 4.97 -9.02 8.00
C TRP A 169 6.08 -8.79 6.99
N HIS A 170 6.83 -9.83 6.62
CA HIS A 170 7.93 -9.73 5.68
C HIS A 170 7.48 -9.25 4.29
N SER A 171 6.34 -9.77 3.83
CA SER A 171 5.72 -9.39 2.55
C SER A 171 5.32 -7.91 2.51
N HIS A 172 4.67 -7.42 3.57
CA HIS A 172 4.32 -6.00 3.70
C HIS A 172 5.55 -5.10 3.88
N LEU A 173 6.56 -5.55 4.63
CA LEU A 173 7.83 -4.83 4.79
C LEU A 173 8.54 -4.65 3.44
N SER A 174 8.58 -5.69 2.60
CA SER A 174 9.10 -5.65 1.23
C SER A 174 8.33 -4.68 0.31
N ALA A 175 7.02 -4.54 0.51
CA ALA A 175 6.21 -3.55 -0.21
C ALA A 175 6.46 -2.11 0.28
N ILE A 176 6.55 -1.91 1.60
CA ILE A 176 6.86 -0.63 2.24
C ILE A 176 8.27 -0.14 1.84
N GLN A 177 9.25 -1.04 1.82
CA GLN A 177 10.60 -0.76 1.36
C GLN A 177 10.61 -0.33 -0.10
N ARG A 178 9.93 -1.07 -1.00
CA ARG A 178 9.76 -0.64 -2.40
C ARG A 178 9.12 0.76 -2.46
N ALA A 179 8.04 1.04 -1.73
CA ALA A 179 7.43 2.37 -1.69
C ALA A 179 8.40 3.47 -1.20
N ALA A 180 9.29 3.16 -0.25
CA ALA A 180 10.27 4.09 0.31
C ALA A 180 11.48 4.36 -0.62
N SER A 181 11.91 3.39 -1.42
CA SER A 181 13.12 3.48 -2.26
C SER A 181 12.93 4.22 -3.59
N HIS A 182 11.71 4.47 -4.04
CA HIS A 182 11.48 4.95 -5.41
C HIS A 182 11.65 6.47 -5.59
N ILE A 183 12.42 6.83 -6.62
CA ILE A 183 12.56 8.19 -7.15
C ILE A 183 11.84 8.27 -8.52
N PRO A 184 11.16 9.38 -8.87
CA PRO A 184 10.72 10.44 -7.96
C PRO A 184 9.75 9.89 -6.92
N GLU A 185 9.72 10.59 -5.78
CA GLU A 185 8.81 10.32 -4.67
C GLU A 185 7.36 10.45 -5.12
N LYS A 186 6.58 9.39 -4.92
CA LYS A 186 5.17 9.32 -5.29
C LYS A 186 4.43 8.49 -4.24
N PRO A 187 3.17 8.81 -3.93
CA PRO A 187 2.33 7.94 -3.13
C PRO A 187 2.28 6.53 -3.72
N SER A 188 2.18 5.53 -2.86
CA SER A 188 2.09 4.12 -3.26
C SER A 188 0.88 3.48 -2.61
N LEU A 189 0.07 2.76 -3.39
CA LEU A 189 -1.00 1.91 -2.89
C LEU A 189 -0.47 0.47 -2.75
N VAL A 190 -0.68 -0.14 -1.58
CA VAL A 190 -0.38 -1.55 -1.32
C VAL A 190 -1.70 -2.28 -1.15
N VAL A 191 -1.83 -3.45 -1.79
CA VAL A 191 -3.04 -4.26 -1.83
C VAL A 191 -2.67 -5.73 -1.66
N GLU A 192 -3.47 -6.52 -0.94
CA GLU A 192 -3.38 -7.99 -0.89
C GLU A 192 -4.10 -8.63 -2.10
N ASP A 193 -3.85 -9.91 -2.38
CA ASP A 193 -4.38 -10.60 -3.57
C ASP A 193 -5.78 -11.22 -3.41
N ASP A 194 -6.43 -11.02 -2.25
CA ASP A 194 -7.80 -11.47 -1.97
C ASP A 194 -8.78 -10.33 -1.70
N VAL A 195 -8.73 -9.24 -2.48
CA VAL A 195 -9.65 -8.10 -2.35
C VAL A 195 -10.73 -8.01 -3.44
N ASP A 196 -11.83 -7.33 -3.13
CA ASP A 196 -12.69 -6.64 -4.11
C ASP A 196 -12.62 -5.12 -3.88
N MET A 197 -12.98 -4.32 -4.87
CA MET A 197 -13.00 -2.86 -4.82
C MET A 197 -14.33 -2.31 -5.36
N GLU A 198 -14.74 -1.12 -4.91
CA GLU A 198 -15.85 -0.40 -5.54
C GLU A 198 -15.57 -0.15 -7.03
N VAL A 199 -16.58 -0.33 -7.89
CA VAL A 199 -16.49 0.02 -9.33
C VAL A 199 -16.14 1.50 -9.56
N ASP A 200 -16.59 2.38 -8.66
CA ASP A 200 -16.39 3.84 -8.68
C ASP A 200 -15.32 4.31 -7.67
N ILE A 201 -14.35 3.45 -7.34
CA ILE A 201 -13.27 3.73 -6.38
C ILE A 201 -12.49 5.02 -6.69
N LYS A 202 -12.32 5.37 -7.98
CA LYS A 202 -11.56 6.57 -8.39
C LYS A 202 -12.34 7.85 -8.09
N GLU A 203 -13.63 7.85 -8.41
CA GLU A 203 -14.56 8.94 -8.17
C GLU A 203 -14.71 9.20 -6.66
N ARG A 204 -14.84 8.13 -5.87
CA ARG A 204 -14.88 8.18 -4.41
C ARG A 204 -13.60 8.77 -3.82
N LEU A 205 -12.44 8.25 -4.20
CA LEU A 205 -11.17 8.80 -3.73
C LEU A 205 -10.99 10.25 -4.16
N LEU A 206 -11.31 10.61 -5.41
CA LEU A 206 -11.20 11.98 -5.92
C LEU A 206 -12.03 12.97 -5.09
N SER A 207 -13.17 12.55 -4.54
CA SER A 207 -14.04 13.40 -3.71
C SER A 207 -13.44 13.76 -2.33
N VAL A 208 -12.53 12.94 -1.79
CA VAL A 208 -11.97 13.12 -0.43
C VAL A 208 -10.46 13.32 -0.38
N TRP A 209 -9.70 13.02 -1.44
CA TRP A 209 -8.24 12.99 -1.39
C TRP A 209 -7.60 14.37 -1.12
N SER A 210 -8.26 15.45 -1.53
CA SER A 210 -7.84 16.83 -1.26
C SER A 210 -8.02 17.25 0.20
N LEU A 211 -8.71 16.45 1.02
CA LEU A 211 -8.90 16.69 2.46
C LEU A 211 -7.72 16.17 3.30
N LEU A 212 -6.81 15.39 2.71
CA LEU A 212 -5.60 14.91 3.38
C LEU A 212 -4.66 16.09 3.70
N PRO A 213 -4.18 16.23 4.94
CA PRO A 213 -3.15 17.22 5.27
C PRO A 213 -1.82 16.83 4.60
N PRO A 214 -0.96 17.79 4.21
CA PRO A 214 0.21 17.53 3.35
C PRO A 214 1.26 16.58 3.95
N ASP A 215 1.22 16.36 5.25
CA ASP A 215 2.11 15.53 6.06
C ASP A 215 1.50 14.17 6.46
N TRP A 216 0.48 13.69 5.74
CA TRP A 216 -0.11 12.36 5.93
C TRP A 216 0.91 11.23 5.69
N ASP A 217 0.80 10.13 6.45
CA ASP A 217 1.66 8.95 6.31
C ASP A 217 0.96 7.79 5.59
N VAL A 218 -0.23 7.44 6.06
CA VAL A 218 -0.98 6.23 5.66
C VAL A 218 -2.46 6.54 5.48
N VAL A 219 -3.09 6.01 4.44
CA VAL A 219 -4.56 6.00 4.27
C VAL A 219 -5.04 4.57 4.12
N PHE A 220 -5.86 4.07 5.02
CA PHE A 220 -6.49 2.75 4.90
C PHE A 220 -7.73 2.86 4.01
N LEU A 221 -7.75 2.13 2.89
CA LEU A 221 -8.88 2.11 1.94
C LEU A 221 -9.94 1.06 2.34
N GLY A 222 -9.53 0.11 3.17
CA GLY A 222 -10.42 -0.69 4.00
C GLY A 222 -9.69 -1.14 5.26
N HIS A 223 -10.46 -1.57 6.25
CA HIS A 223 -9.98 -1.94 7.58
C HIS A 223 -10.88 -3.03 8.16
N CYS A 224 -10.51 -3.58 9.31
CA CYS A 224 -11.27 -4.58 10.05
C CYS A 224 -11.37 -4.21 11.53
N TRP A 225 -12.37 -4.77 12.23
CA TRP A 225 -12.41 -4.87 13.71
C TRP A 225 -12.25 -3.56 14.51
N SER A 226 -12.37 -2.40 13.86
CA SER A 226 -12.10 -1.08 14.41
C SER A 226 -13.24 -0.13 14.05
N ASN A 227 -13.54 0.80 14.95
CA ASN A 227 -14.48 1.89 14.67
C ASN A 227 -13.66 3.12 14.26
N GLU A 228 -13.43 3.25 12.95
CA GLU A 228 -12.61 4.33 12.39
C GLU A 228 -13.39 5.63 12.16
N SER A 229 -14.73 5.62 12.30
CA SER A 229 -15.55 6.85 12.40
C SER A 229 -15.70 7.37 13.85
N TYR A 230 -14.83 6.91 14.76
CA TYR A 230 -14.80 7.36 16.15
C TYR A 230 -14.40 8.84 16.32
N TYR A 231 -13.51 9.33 15.46
CA TYR A 231 -13.17 10.75 15.38
C TYR A 231 -14.07 11.47 14.36
N PRO A 232 -14.16 12.81 14.36
CA PRO A 232 -14.89 13.54 13.32
C PRO A 232 -14.27 13.34 11.93
N ALA A 233 -15.11 13.34 10.89
CA ALA A 233 -14.66 13.33 9.50
C ALA A 233 -13.88 14.61 9.16
N LEU A 234 -12.98 14.51 8.18
CA LEU A 234 -12.33 15.65 7.54
C LEU A 234 -13.26 16.28 6.49
N GLY A 235 -13.09 17.58 6.28
CA GLY A 235 -13.90 18.36 5.35
C GLY A 235 -15.13 19.01 6.02
N PRO A 236 -15.95 19.75 5.24
CA PRO A 236 -17.17 20.34 5.74
C PRO A 236 -18.21 19.25 6.08
N PRO A 237 -19.11 19.48 7.04
CA PRO A 237 -20.24 18.58 7.26
C PRO A 237 -21.09 18.47 5.98
N PRO A 238 -21.71 17.31 5.72
CA PRO A 238 -22.52 17.11 4.52
C PRO A 238 -23.67 18.13 4.48
N SER A 239 -23.69 18.99 3.46
CA SER A 239 -24.80 19.94 3.28
C SER A 239 -25.99 19.25 2.60
N PRO A 240 -27.24 19.67 2.85
CA PRO A 240 -28.42 19.08 2.20
C PRO A 240 -28.44 19.22 0.68
N GLN A 241 -27.60 20.09 0.11
CA GLN A 241 -27.45 20.34 -1.32
C GLN A 241 -26.15 19.77 -1.91
N ALA A 242 -25.27 19.19 -1.08
CA ALA A 242 -24.10 18.48 -1.57
C ALA A 242 -24.54 17.22 -2.32
N ARG A 243 -23.81 16.87 -3.39
CA ARG A 243 -23.92 15.54 -4.00
C ARG A 243 -23.68 14.48 -2.90
N LEU A 244 -24.36 13.34 -2.99
CA LEU A 244 -24.16 12.20 -2.08
C LEU A 244 -22.66 11.82 -2.01
N ILE A 245 -21.98 12.24 -0.96
CA ILE A 245 -20.63 11.81 -0.62
C ILE A 245 -20.76 10.41 -0.01
N LEU A 246 -20.55 9.38 -0.83
CA LEU A 246 -20.66 7.97 -0.40
C LEU A 246 -19.46 7.49 0.43
N THR A 247 -18.44 8.33 0.61
CA THR A 247 -17.14 7.95 1.15
C THR A 247 -16.55 9.12 1.91
N HIS A 248 -16.23 8.92 3.19
CA HIS A 248 -15.70 9.95 4.07
C HIS A 248 -14.30 9.56 4.55
N LEU A 249 -13.50 10.57 4.87
CA LEU A 249 -12.13 10.41 5.37
C LEU A 249 -12.09 10.77 6.85
N TYR A 250 -11.58 9.87 7.67
CA TYR A 250 -11.48 10.02 9.13
C TYR A 250 -10.03 9.91 9.59
N PRO A 251 -9.60 10.62 10.66
CA PRO A 251 -8.37 10.28 11.38
C PRO A 251 -8.46 8.82 11.88
N SER A 252 -7.42 8.03 11.64
CA SER A 252 -7.43 6.62 12.05
C SER A 252 -7.40 6.48 13.57
N ARG A 253 -8.06 5.44 14.11
CA ARG A 253 -7.99 5.12 15.54
C ARG A 253 -7.10 3.91 15.81
N ALA A 254 -7.40 2.77 15.21
CA ALA A 254 -6.68 1.51 15.40
C ALA A 254 -6.97 0.51 14.26
N PRO A 255 -6.73 0.88 12.98
CA PRO A 255 -7.12 0.06 11.84
C PRO A 255 -6.37 -1.27 11.85
N LEU A 256 -7.12 -2.37 11.76
CA LEU A 256 -6.61 -3.73 11.60
C LEU A 256 -6.92 -4.26 10.19
N CYS A 257 -6.32 -5.40 9.84
CA CYS A 257 -6.10 -5.85 8.46
C CYS A 257 -5.17 -4.92 7.65
N THR A 258 -4.55 -5.47 6.60
CA THR A 258 -3.59 -4.78 5.73
C THR A 258 -3.96 -4.86 4.24
N HIS A 259 -5.19 -5.28 3.95
CA HIS A 259 -5.62 -5.69 2.61
C HIS A 259 -5.62 -4.55 1.58
N ALA A 260 -5.76 -3.29 2.01
CA ALA A 260 -5.56 -2.13 1.14
C ALA A 260 -5.21 -0.84 1.90
N TYR A 261 -4.01 -0.30 1.68
CA TYR A 261 -3.57 0.97 2.25
C TYR A 261 -2.65 1.75 1.32
N ALA A 262 -2.84 3.06 1.25
CA ALA A 262 -1.94 3.98 0.58
C ALA A 262 -0.89 4.55 1.55
N LEU A 263 0.30 4.84 1.03
CA LEU A 263 1.43 5.43 1.73
C LEU A 263 1.88 6.70 1.01
N SER A 264 2.21 7.75 1.76
CA SER A 264 3.04 8.83 1.24
C SER A 264 4.50 8.37 1.21
N ALA A 265 5.38 9.04 0.45
CA ALA A 265 6.80 8.68 0.44
C ALA A 265 7.46 8.88 1.82
N ALA A 266 7.04 9.92 2.55
CA ALA A 266 7.43 10.14 3.94
C ALA A 266 6.91 9.03 4.87
N GLY A 267 5.64 8.64 4.71
CA GLY A 267 5.01 7.56 5.47
C GLY A 267 5.66 6.20 5.24
N ALA A 268 6.02 5.87 4.00
CA ALA A 268 6.76 4.65 3.68
C ALA A 268 8.13 4.61 4.38
N ARG A 269 8.89 5.70 4.37
CA ARG A 269 10.16 5.81 5.13
C ARG A 269 9.94 5.74 6.64
N ARG A 270 8.89 6.39 7.16
CA ARG A 270 8.54 6.37 8.59
C ARG A 270 8.12 4.97 9.04
N LEU A 271 7.38 4.23 8.22
CA LEU A 271 7.08 2.83 8.48
C LEU A 271 8.34 1.97 8.46
N LEU A 272 9.21 2.12 7.44
CA LEU A 272 10.46 1.35 7.36
C LEU A 272 11.32 1.57 8.61
N LEU A 273 11.45 2.82 9.08
CA LEU A 273 12.14 3.19 10.32
C LEU A 273 11.62 2.43 11.56
N HIS A 274 10.30 2.34 11.73
CA HIS A 274 9.71 1.70 12.92
C HIS A 274 9.68 0.16 12.78
N LEU A 275 9.30 -0.37 11.61
CA LEU A 275 9.12 -1.80 11.35
C LEU A 275 10.45 -2.58 11.24
N THR A 276 11.57 -1.90 11.01
CA THR A 276 12.93 -2.49 11.05
C THR A 276 13.64 -2.29 12.39
N TYR A 277 13.09 -1.48 13.31
CA TYR A 277 13.72 -1.24 14.62
C TYR A 277 13.81 -2.54 15.44
N PRO A 278 14.99 -3.04 15.84
CA PRO A 278 15.15 -4.42 16.34
C PRO A 278 14.28 -4.82 17.54
N ARG A 279 13.88 -3.87 18.40
CA ARG A 279 13.00 -4.14 19.55
C ARG A 279 11.51 -4.19 19.19
N PHE A 280 11.12 -3.71 18.01
CA PHE A 280 9.72 -3.66 17.53
C PHE A 280 9.46 -4.55 16.30
N ALA A 281 10.47 -4.73 15.44
CA ALA A 281 10.42 -5.59 14.26
C ALA A 281 9.98 -7.01 14.63
N TYR A 282 8.99 -7.54 13.91
CA TYR A 282 8.42 -8.87 14.14
C TYR A 282 8.01 -9.11 15.62
N SER A 283 7.53 -8.07 16.31
CA SER A 283 7.06 -8.21 17.70
C SER A 283 5.63 -8.75 17.79
N ARG A 284 4.82 -8.60 16.73
CA ARG A 284 3.39 -9.01 16.64
C ARG A 284 3.01 -9.21 15.17
N ALA A 285 1.72 -9.40 14.85
CA ALA A 285 1.23 -9.34 13.47
C ALA A 285 1.42 -7.92 12.87
N ILE A 286 1.51 -7.80 11.54
CA ILE A 286 1.82 -6.50 10.89
C ILE A 286 0.69 -5.48 11.06
N ASP A 287 -0.57 -5.89 10.92
CA ASP A 287 -1.75 -5.06 11.15
C ASP A 287 -1.78 -4.54 12.60
N HIS A 288 -1.54 -5.40 13.59
CA HIS A 288 -1.39 -5.03 14.99
C HIS A 288 -0.22 -4.05 15.24
N ALA A 289 0.85 -4.11 14.43
CA ALA A 289 1.97 -3.17 14.52
C ALA A 289 1.62 -1.81 13.90
N LEU A 290 0.94 -1.78 12.75
CA LEU A 290 0.42 -0.54 12.17
C LEU A 290 -0.58 0.13 13.13
N ALA A 291 -1.54 -0.62 13.67
CA ALA A 291 -2.50 -0.12 14.66
C ALA A 291 -1.79 0.49 15.89
N TRP A 292 -0.75 -0.19 16.42
CA TRP A 292 0.04 0.36 17.53
C TRP A 292 0.80 1.64 17.16
N LEU A 293 1.36 1.73 15.95
CA LEU A 293 2.04 2.93 15.48
C LEU A 293 1.08 4.11 15.25
N VAL A 294 -0.17 3.85 14.86
CA VAL A 294 -1.24 4.86 14.83
C VAL A 294 -1.61 5.29 16.25
N GLN A 295 -1.95 4.36 17.14
CA GLN A 295 -2.36 4.64 18.52
C GLN A 295 -1.29 5.37 19.34
N SER A 296 -0.01 5.08 19.12
CA SER A 296 1.12 5.72 19.80
C SER A 296 1.57 7.04 19.16
N GLY A 297 0.80 7.58 18.20
CA GLY A 297 1.08 8.87 17.55
C GLY A 297 2.32 8.86 16.64
N ARG A 298 2.76 7.68 16.18
CA ARG A 298 3.95 7.51 15.32
C ARG A 298 3.63 7.56 13.83
N LEU A 299 2.35 7.51 13.45
CA LEU A 299 1.87 7.68 12.09
C LEU A 299 0.69 8.64 12.05
N LYS A 300 0.74 9.63 11.14
CA LYS A 300 -0.40 10.47 10.79
C LYS A 300 -1.28 9.72 9.80
N SER A 301 -2.18 8.89 10.33
CA SER A 301 -2.98 7.94 9.55
C SER A 301 -4.43 8.40 9.41
N PHE A 302 -5.02 8.05 8.26
CA PHE A 302 -6.44 8.25 7.96
C PHE A 302 -7.09 6.95 7.47
N SER A 303 -8.39 6.84 7.66
CA SER A 303 -9.20 5.68 7.29
C SER A 303 -10.39 6.14 6.45
N ILE A 304 -10.65 5.41 5.38
CA ILE A 304 -11.83 5.59 4.53
C ILE A 304 -13.00 4.82 5.15
N VAL A 305 -14.16 5.49 5.31
CA VAL A 305 -15.39 4.90 5.85
C VAL A 305 -16.60 5.36 5.02
N PRO A 306 -17.47 4.44 4.55
CA PRO A 306 -17.31 2.98 4.54
C PRO A 306 -16.08 2.56 3.71
N SER A 307 -15.55 1.34 3.96
CA SER A 307 -14.43 0.81 3.19
C SER A 307 -14.77 0.73 1.69
N ILE A 308 -13.82 1.11 0.84
CA ILE A 308 -13.96 1.05 -0.63
C ILE A 308 -13.14 -0.09 -1.25
N VAL A 309 -12.41 -0.83 -0.41
CA VAL A 309 -11.73 -2.09 -0.73
C VAL A 309 -11.95 -3.05 0.43
N VAL A 310 -12.35 -4.30 0.16
CA VAL A 310 -12.68 -5.30 1.20
C VAL A 310 -11.99 -6.62 0.92
N GLN A 311 -11.65 -7.36 1.98
CA GLN A 311 -11.10 -8.71 1.85
C GLN A 311 -12.20 -9.73 1.52
N ARG A 312 -12.09 -10.38 0.35
CA ARG A 312 -12.94 -11.47 -0.13
C ARG A 312 -12.62 -12.75 0.62
N LYS A 313 -13.60 -13.25 1.39
CA LYS A 313 -13.43 -14.45 2.24
C LYS A 313 -13.75 -15.74 1.50
N ILE A 314 -13.06 -15.91 0.37
CA ILE A 314 -13.23 -17.00 -0.60
C ILE A 314 -11.96 -17.86 -0.57
N GLY A 315 -12.13 -19.17 -0.34
CA GLY A 315 -11.01 -20.10 -0.12
C GLY A 315 -10.38 -20.01 1.28
N THR A 316 -9.21 -20.63 1.44
CA THR A 316 -8.42 -20.63 2.68
C THR A 316 -7.51 -19.42 2.78
N SER A 317 -7.38 -18.89 4.00
CA SER A 317 -6.37 -17.89 4.35
C SER A 317 -5.00 -18.54 4.46
N ASP A 318 -3.95 -17.85 3.99
CA ASP A 318 -2.56 -18.26 4.21
C ASP A 318 -2.00 -17.79 5.58
N VAL A 319 -2.75 -16.94 6.33
CA VAL A 319 -2.31 -16.31 7.60
C VAL A 319 -3.01 -16.89 8.84
N MET A 320 -4.29 -17.23 8.74
CA MET A 320 -5.11 -17.81 9.82
C MET A 320 -5.67 -19.16 9.40
N GLN A 321 -6.05 -20.01 10.36
CA GLN A 321 -6.70 -21.28 10.04
C GLN A 321 -8.06 -21.07 9.33
N GLY A 322 -8.38 -21.95 8.38
CA GLY A 322 -9.65 -21.94 7.65
C GLY A 322 -9.80 -20.72 6.72
N LYS A 323 -10.97 -20.07 6.77
CA LYS A 323 -11.28 -18.84 5.99
C LYS A 323 -10.92 -17.55 6.72
N GLY A 324 -10.12 -17.63 7.80
CA GLY A 324 -9.84 -16.52 8.70
C GLY A 324 -11.07 -16.03 9.48
N SER A 325 -11.03 -14.77 9.93
CA SER A 325 -12.10 -14.15 10.73
C SER A 325 -13.47 -14.16 10.04
N LYS A 326 -14.55 -14.35 10.83
CA LYS A 326 -15.94 -14.20 10.38
C LYS A 326 -16.39 -12.76 10.09
N TRP A 327 -15.69 -11.75 10.64
CA TRP A 327 -15.99 -10.34 10.41
C TRP A 327 -15.96 -10.00 8.91
N ARG A 328 -16.88 -9.20 8.41
CA ARG A 328 -16.91 -8.74 7.02
C ARG A 328 -17.30 -7.26 6.97
N ASP A 329 -16.75 -6.58 5.97
CA ASP A 329 -17.27 -5.31 5.48
C ASP A 329 -17.97 -5.57 4.13
N HIS A 330 -18.67 -4.57 3.61
CA HIS A 330 -19.44 -4.67 2.37
C HIS A 330 -19.19 -3.46 1.47
N LEU A 331 -18.95 -3.74 0.19
CA LEU A 331 -18.96 -2.72 -0.87
C LEU A 331 -20.40 -2.43 -1.28
N VAL A 332 -20.66 -1.23 -1.78
CA VAL A 332 -21.96 -0.89 -2.39
C VAL A 332 -22.08 -1.58 -3.75
N HIS A 333 -21.02 -1.51 -4.56
CA HIS A 333 -20.95 -2.07 -5.90
C HIS A 333 -19.55 -2.66 -6.15
N GLY A 334 -19.31 -3.87 -5.64
CA GLY A 334 -18.06 -4.60 -5.89
C GLY A 334 -17.88 -5.02 -7.34
N VAL A 335 -16.63 -5.01 -7.82
CA VAL A 335 -16.27 -5.41 -9.19
C VAL A 335 -16.40 -6.93 -9.38
N LEU A 336 -16.11 -7.73 -8.35
CA LEU A 336 -16.07 -9.20 -8.41
C LEU A 336 -17.29 -9.86 -7.78
N ASP A 337 -18.03 -9.17 -6.90
CA ASP A 337 -19.25 -9.68 -6.25
C ASP A 337 -20.50 -9.67 -7.16
N GLY A 338 -20.37 -9.26 -8.43
CA GLY A 338 -21.36 -9.53 -9.49
C GLY A 338 -22.64 -8.69 -9.47
N THR A 339 -22.75 -7.70 -8.58
CA THR A 339 -23.89 -6.76 -8.53
C THR A 339 -23.70 -5.52 -9.41
N GLY A 340 -22.55 -5.40 -10.10
CA GLY A 340 -22.15 -4.23 -10.87
C GLY A 340 -22.11 -4.46 -12.38
N LEU A 341 -23.26 -4.23 -13.03
CA LEU A 341 -23.44 -4.08 -14.49
C LEU A 341 -23.04 -5.32 -15.34
N ASP A 342 -24.06 -6.14 -15.60
CA ASP A 342 -24.35 -6.72 -16.93
C ASP A 342 -25.50 -5.92 -17.57
#